data_AF-A0A7C3QKG0-F1
#
_entry.id   AF-A0A7C3QKG0-F1
#
_cell.length_a   1.000
_cell.length_b   1.000
_cell.length_c   1.000
_cell.angle_alpha   90.00
_cell.angle_beta   90.00
_cell.angle_gamma   90.00
#
_symmetry.space_group_name_H-M   'P 1'
#
loop_
_entity.id
_entity.type
_entity.pdbx_description
1 polymer ?
#
loop_
_entity_poly.entity_id
_entity_poly.type
_entity_poly.pdbx_seq_one_letter_code
_entity_poly.pdbx_strand_id
1 'polypeptide(L)' 'MRKAVIALGALVLTAALAAPMLFANPESSLTSGFQVGQRTPPFDVVDVTGPNKGKQLCYV' A
#
# COMPACT_ATOMS: atom_id res chain seq x y z
N MET A 1 29.18 39.03 2.98
CA MET A 1 29.46 37.59 2.69
C MET A 1 28.83 36.64 3.72
N ARG A 2 29.04 36.80 5.04
CA ARG A 2 28.47 35.89 6.07
C ARG A 2 26.93 35.80 6.08
N LYS A 3 26.22 36.92 5.91
CA LYS A 3 24.74 36.96 5.87
C LYS A 3 24.14 36.18 4.68
N ALA A 4 24.81 36.22 3.53
CA ALA A 4 24.38 35.50 2.32
C ALA A 4 24.58 33.99 2.48
N VAL A 5 25.67 33.57 3.11
CA VAL A 5 25.94 32.15 3.41
C VAL A 5 24.90 31.59 4.40
N ILE A 6 24.54 32.37 5.43
CA ILE A 6 23.51 31.98 6.40
C ILE A 6 22.13 31.89 5.73
N ALA A 7 21.77 32.87 4.89
CA ALA A 7 20.50 32.86 4.17
C ALA A 7 20.39 31.69 3.18
N LEU A 8 21.47 31.38 2.47
CA LEU A 8 21.51 30.24 1.55
C LEU A 8 21.45 28.90 2.31
N GLY A 9 22.15 28.79 3.44
CA GLY A 9 22.10 27.60 4.29
C GLY A 9 20.71 27.34 4.87
N ALA A 10 20.01 28.40 5.30
CA ALA A 10 18.63 28.28 5.77
C ALA A 10 17.67 27.82 4.67
N LEU A 11 17.82 28.33 3.44
CA LEU A 11 17.00 27.94 2.30
C LEU A 11 17.21 26.48 1.88
N VAL A 12 18.46 26.00 1.92
CA VAL A 12 18.78 24.60 1.61
C VAL A 12 18.19 23.66 2.67
N LEU A 13 18.26 24.05 3.95
CA LEU A 13 17.72 23.23 5.04
C LEU A 13 16.18 23.12 4.96
N THR A 14 15.48 24.22 4.66
CA THR A 14 14.02 24.18 4.51
C THR A 14 13.58 23.38 3.29
N ALA A 15 14.30 23.50 2.16
CA ALA A 15 14.02 22.71 0.97
C ALA A 15 14.24 21.20 1.21
N ALA A 16 15.31 20.83 1.92
CA ALA A 16 15.62 19.43 2.22
C ALA A 16 14.57 18.78 3.15
N LEU A 17 14.01 19.54 4.09
CA LEU A 17 13.00 19.03 5.02
C LEU A 17 11.58 18.97 4.41
N ALA A 18 11.28 19.83 3.44
CA ALA A 18 9.96 19.88 2.78
C ALA A 18 9.81 18.87 1.62
N ALA A 19 10.91 18.49 0.96
CA ALA A 19 10.90 17.54 -0.14
C ALA A 19 10.21 16.19 0.17
N PRO A 20 10.47 15.49 1.30
CA PRO A 20 9.83 14.20 1.57
C PRO A 20 8.32 14.30 1.80
N MET A 21 7.78 15.46 2.18
CA MET A 21 6.33 15.65 2.34
C MET A 21 5.59 15.70 1.00
N LEU A 22 6.27 16.10 -0.09
CA LEU A 22 5.68 16.15 -1.43
C LEU A 22 5.64 14.77 -2.13
N PHE A 23 6.47 13.83 -1.68
CA PHE A 23 6.54 12.47 -2.23
C PHE A 23 5.98 11.40 -1.28
N ALA A 24 5.43 11.80 -0.13
CA ALA A 24 4.66 10.91 0.72
C ALA A 24 3.36 10.56 -0.02
N ASN A 25 3.36 9.45 -0.77
CA ASN A 25 2.15 8.88 -1.33
C ASN A 25 1.24 8.44 -0.17
N PRO A 26 0.08 9.07 0.06
CA PRO A 26 -0.85 8.65 1.11
C PRO A 26 -1.50 7.28 0.81
N GLU A 27 -1.36 6.80 -0.43
CA GLU A 27 -1.99 5.60 -0.98
C GLU A 27 -1.24 4.30 -0.64
N SER A 28 -0.05 4.36 -0.04
CA SER A 28 0.64 3.14 0.43
C SER A 28 0.09 2.66 1.78
N SER A 29 -1.22 2.68 1.96
CA SER A 29 -1.83 1.85 2.99
C SER A 29 -1.57 0.40 2.58
N LEU A 30 -0.87 -0.35 3.43
CA LEU A 30 -0.77 -1.81 3.33
C LEU A 30 -2.18 -2.40 3.50
N THR A 31 -3.00 -2.31 2.47
CA THR A 31 -4.34 -2.85 2.45
C THR A 31 -4.22 -4.31 2.03
N SER A 32 -4.44 -5.22 2.98
CA SER A 32 -4.53 -6.65 2.72
C SER A 32 -5.98 -7.10 2.83
N GLY A 33 -6.42 -7.95 1.91
CA GLY A 33 -7.76 -8.52 1.91
C GLY A 33 -8.85 -7.64 1.28
N PHE A 34 -10.08 -8.15 1.32
CA PHE A 34 -11.26 -7.47 0.82
C PHE A 34 -11.75 -6.39 1.78
N GLN A 35 -12.27 -5.31 1.24
CA GLN A 35 -12.89 -4.26 2.04
C GLN A 35 -14.23 -4.75 2.62
N VAL A 36 -14.66 -4.15 3.73
CA VAL A 36 -15.96 -4.45 4.35
C VAL A 36 -17.07 -4.20 3.32
N GLY A 37 -17.91 -5.21 3.10
CA GLY A 37 -19.03 -5.16 2.14
C GLY A 37 -18.67 -5.61 0.72
N GLN A 38 -17.39 -5.85 0.41
CA GLN A 38 -17.02 -6.49 -0.85
C GLN A 38 -17.36 -7.99 -0.82
N ARG A 39 -17.80 -8.51 -1.97
CA ARG A 39 -17.95 -9.96 -2.17
C ARG A 39 -16.60 -10.56 -2.53
N THR A 40 -16.33 -11.73 -1.97
CA THR A 40 -15.25 -12.59 -2.43
C THR A 40 -15.54 -13.00 -3.88
N PRO A 41 -14.56 -12.91 -4.81
CA PRO A 41 -14.73 -13.44 -6.15
C PRO A 41 -14.81 -14.97 -6.10
N PRO A 42 -15.40 -15.60 -7.13
CA PRO A 42 -15.38 -17.05 -7.22
C PRO A 42 -13.95 -17.59 -7.20
N PHE A 43 -13.75 -18.71 -6.52
CA PHE A 43 -12.44 -19.36 -6.47
C PHE A 43 -12.56 -20.88 -6.53
N ASP A 44 -11.60 -21.49 -7.21
CA ASP A 44 -11.52 -22.93 -7.35
C ASP A 44 -10.74 -23.54 -6.19
N VAL A 45 -11.27 -24.64 -5.66
CA VAL A 45 -10.60 -25.44 -4.64
C VAL A 45 -10.61 -26.90 -5.04
N VAL A 46 -9.61 -27.63 -4.56
CA VAL A 46 -9.63 -29.09 -4.58
C VAL A 46 -10.21 -29.55 -3.26
N ASP A 47 -11.32 -30.28 -3.31
CA ASP A 47 -11.89 -30.90 -2.12
C ASP A 47 -10.98 -32.05 -1.68
N VAL A 48 -10.24 -31.86 -0.60
CA VAL A 48 -9.34 -32.88 -0.04
C VAL A 48 -10.05 -33.80 0.95
N THR A 49 -11.23 -33.40 1.43
CA THR A 49 -11.98 -34.09 2.50
C THR A 49 -13.48 -33.84 2.38
N GLY A 50 -14.28 -34.90 2.27
CA GLY A 50 -15.74 -34.81 2.26
C GLY A 50 -16.36 -35.62 1.13
N PRO A 51 -17.68 -35.43 0.88
CA PRO A 51 -18.41 -36.20 -0.14
C PRO A 51 -17.90 -35.99 -1.56
N ASN A 52 -17.23 -34.87 -1.83
CA ASN A 52 -16.66 -34.55 -3.14
C ASN A 52 -15.13 -34.68 -3.18
N LYS A 53 -14.54 -35.44 -2.24
CA LYS A 53 -13.09 -35.66 -2.16
C LYS A 53 -12.47 -36.01 -3.52
N GLY A 54 -11.39 -35.32 -3.86
CA GLY A 54 -10.64 -35.47 -5.10
C GLY A 54 -11.16 -34.65 -6.28
N LYS A 55 -12.29 -33.94 -6.13
CA LYS A 55 -12.86 -33.10 -7.19
C LYS A 55 -12.41 -31.65 -7.06
N GLN A 56 -12.46 -30.93 -8.18
CA GLN A 56 -12.29 -29.50 -8.24
C GLN A 56 -13.68 -28.82 -8.17
N LEU A 57 -13.85 -27.90 -7.23
CA LEU A 57 -15.11 -27.20 -6.96
C LEU A 57 -14.90 -25.70 -7.08
N CYS A 58 -15.91 -24.98 -7.58
CA CYS A 58 -15.94 -23.53 -7.61
C CYS A 58 -16.91 -23.02 -6.54
N TYR A 59 -16.43 -22.18 -5.62
CA TYR A 59 -17.26 -21.48 -4.63
C TYR A 59 -17.46 -20.05 -5.07
N VAL A 60 -18.70 -19.55 -4.95
CA VAL A 60 -19.14 -18.20 -5.35
C VAL A 60 -19.60 -17.43 -4.12
#